data_AF-A0A6M0SY52-F1
#
_entry.id   AF-A0A6M0SY52-F1
#
_cell.length_a   1.000
_cell.length_b   1.000
_cell.length_c   1.000
_cell.angle_alpha   90.00
_cell.angle_beta   90.00
_cell.angle_gamma   90.00
#
_symmetry.space_group_name_H-M   'P 1'
#
loop_
_entity.id
_entity.type
_entity.pdbx_description
1 polymer ?
#
loop_
_entity_poly.entity_id
_entity_poly.type
_entity_poly.pdbx_seq_one_letter_code
_entity_poly.pdbx_strand_id
1 'polypeptide(L)'
;MKSYPYFRESIGLKGPEIEKLTGYTKQGLYYAFNMIDEGKQPAKKFLVCINSAIDKKIDEETRIYEEKINKLRELKERFKEE
;
A
#
# COMPACT_ATOMS: atom_id res chain seq x y z
N MET A 1 -3.69 -5.67 18.99
CA MET A 1 -4.24 -4.98 17.81
C MET A 1 -3.46 -3.71 17.49
N LYS A 2 -2.13 -3.80 17.34
CA LYS A 2 -1.31 -2.66 16.90
C LYS A 2 -0.96 -2.75 15.41
N SER A 3 -0.79 -3.97 14.88
CA SER A 3 -0.33 -4.14 13.50
C SER A 3 -1.33 -3.71 12.43
N TYR A 4 -2.64 -3.94 12.59
CA TYR A 4 -3.60 -3.54 11.56
C TYR A 4 -3.77 -2.00 11.42
N PRO A 5 -3.95 -1.24 12.52
CA PRO A 5 -3.95 0.22 12.44
C PRO A 5 -2.64 0.78 11.86
N TYR A 6 -1.50 0.25 12.30
CA TYR A 6 -0.18 0.65 11.80
C TYR A 6 -0.02 0.36 10.30
N PHE A 7 -0.45 -0.81 9.84
CA PHE A 7 -0.44 -1.18 8.42
C PHE A 7 -1.30 -0.21 7.60
N ARG A 8 -2.52 0.07 8.06
CA ARG A 8 -3.44 1.03 7.41
C ARG A 8 -2.82 2.42 7.24
N GLU A 9 -2.18 2.91 8.30
CA GLU A 9 -1.49 4.20 8.30
C GLU A 9 -0.31 4.18 7.33
N SER A 10 0.52 3.13 7.38
CA SER A 10 1.75 3.01 6.59
C SER A 10 1.49 2.94 5.08
N ILE A 11 0.45 2.22 4.67
CA ILE A 11 0.09 2.14 3.23
C ILE A 11 -0.81 3.30 2.78
N GLY A 12 -1.27 4.13 3.71
CA GLY A 12 -2.14 5.28 3.41
C GLY A 12 -3.54 4.92 2.91
N LEU A 13 -4.04 3.71 3.16
CA LEU A 13 -5.35 3.25 2.68
C LEU A 13 -6.39 3.17 3.81
N LYS A 14 -7.64 3.50 3.47
CA LYS A 14 -8.78 3.29 4.38
C LYS A 14 -9.16 1.81 4.42
N GLY A 15 -9.79 1.39 5.51
CA GLY A 15 -10.23 0.01 5.72
C GLY A 15 -11.03 -0.56 4.54
N PRO A 16 -12.07 0.15 4.04
CA PRO A 16 -12.85 -0.32 2.88
C PRO A 16 -12.01 -0.52 1.61
N GLU A 17 -10.94 0.25 1.42
CA GLU A 17 -10.06 0.12 0.26
C GLU A 17 -9.23 -1.16 0.37
N ILE A 18 -8.72 -1.45 1.57
CA ILE A 18 -7.99 -2.70 1.85
C ILE A 18 -8.92 -3.90 1.69
N GLU A 19 -10.15 -3.83 2.18
CA GLU A 19 -11.16 -4.88 2.00
C GLU A 19 -11.40 -5.16 0.51
N LYS A 20 -11.53 -4.11 -0.30
CA LYS A 20 -11.68 -4.22 -1.76
C LYS A 20 -10.46 -4.82 -2.45
N LEU A 21 -9.25 -4.43 -2.06
CA LEU A 21 -8.00 -4.91 -2.68
C LEU A 21 -7.69 -6.35 -2.31
N THR A 22 -7.94 -6.72 -1.05
CA THR A 22 -7.56 -8.03 -0.51
C THR A 22 -8.68 -9.06 -0.64
N GLY A 23 -9.94 -8.62 -0.80
CA GLY A 23 -11.12 -9.47 -0.76
C GLY A 23 -11.48 -9.98 0.64
N TYR A 24 -10.78 -9.52 1.69
CA TYR A 24 -11.09 -9.85 3.06
C TYR A 24 -12.11 -8.87 3.65
N THR A 25 -12.98 -9.37 4.51
CA THR A 25 -13.84 -8.50 5.33
C THR A 25 -13.01 -7.83 6.42
N LYS A 26 -13.51 -6.72 6.97
CA LYS A 26 -12.95 -6.07 8.16
C LYS A 26 -12.59 -7.09 9.25
N GLN A 27 -13.53 -7.97 9.62
CA GLN A 27 -13.30 -8.99 10.65
C GLN A 27 -12.18 -9.96 10.26
N GLY A 28 -12.14 -10.41 9.01
CA GLY A 28 -11.07 -11.28 8.50
C GLY A 28 -9.69 -10.62 8.54
N LEU A 29 -9.61 -9.33 8.21
CA LEU A 29 -8.37 -8.54 8.33
C LEU A 29 -7.93 -8.46 9.79
N TYR A 30 -8.82 -8.05 10.71
CA TYR A 30 -8.50 -7.97 12.13
C TYR A 30 -8.05 -9.31 12.71
N TYR A 31 -8.70 -10.41 12.33
CA TYR A 31 -8.32 -11.75 12.75
C TYR A 31 -6.90 -12.10 12.27
N ALA A 32 -6.60 -11.90 10.98
CA ALA A 32 -5.29 -12.23 10.43
C ALA A 32 -4.17 -11.37 11.02
N PHE A 33 -4.41 -10.07 11.23
CA PHE A 33 -3.45 -9.19 11.90
C PHE A 33 -3.27 -9.53 13.39
N ASN A 34 -4.31 -10.02 14.07
CA ASN A 34 -4.17 -10.54 15.43
C ASN A 34 -3.28 -11.78 15.49
N MET A 35 -3.41 -12.69 14.52
CA MET A 35 -2.50 -13.85 14.45
C MET A 35 -1.04 -13.38 14.38
N ILE A 36 -0.75 -12.36 13.56
CA ILE A 36 0.59 -11.77 13.47
C ILE A 36 1.03 -11.14 14.79
N ASP A 37 0.16 -10.34 15.44
CA ASP A 37 0.42 -9.73 16.76
C ASP A 37 0.75 -10.81 17.82
N GLU A 38 0.14 -11.99 17.73
CA GLU A 38 0.35 -13.14 18.62
C GLU A 38 1.55 -14.03 18.22
N GLY A 39 2.31 -13.66 17.19
CA GLY A 39 3.43 -14.46 16.67
C GLY A 39 3.01 -15.73 15.92
N LYS A 40 1.73 -15.85 15.55
CA LYS A 40 1.18 -16.94 14.75
C LYS A 40 1.23 -16.59 13.26
N GLN A 41 1.35 -17.63 12.43
CA GLN A 41 1.34 -17.45 10.99
C GLN A 41 -0.10 -17.33 10.46
N PRO A 42 -0.47 -16.22 9.80
CA PRO A 42 -1.77 -16.11 9.14
C PRO A 42 -1.84 -17.01 7.89
N ALA A 43 -3.05 -17.18 7.35
CA ALA A 43 -3.24 -18.00 6.16
C ALA A 43 -2.38 -17.52 4.97
N LYS A 44 -1.81 -18.45 4.19
CA LYS A 44 -1.02 -18.11 2.98
C LYS A 44 -1.77 -17.19 2.01
N LYS A 45 -3.09 -17.43 1.84
CA LYS A 45 -3.95 -16.58 1.01
C LYS A 45 -3.97 -15.12 1.49
N PHE A 46 -4.00 -14.90 2.81
CA PHE A 46 -3.98 -13.56 3.38
C PHE A 46 -2.67 -12.85 3.05
N LEU A 47 -1.54 -13.53 3.20
CA LEU A 47 -0.22 -12.98 2.87
C LEU A 47 -0.13 -12.58 1.39
N VAL A 48 -0.60 -13.44 0.49
CA VAL A 48 -0.63 -13.14 -0.96
C VAL A 48 -1.49 -11.90 -1.25
N CYS A 49 -2.69 -11.83 -0.68
CA CYS A 49 -3.61 -10.70 -0.90
C CYS A 49 -3.06 -9.38 -0.33
N ILE A 50 -2.44 -9.40 0.86
CA ILE A 50 -1.85 -8.20 1.47
C ILE A 50 -0.62 -7.73 0.69
N ASN A 51 0.24 -8.65 0.25
CA ASN A 51 1.39 -8.29 -0.59
C ASN A 51 0.93 -7.65 -1.90
N SER A 52 -0.11 -8.19 -2.55
CA SER A 52 -0.67 -7.57 -3.75
C SER A 52 -1.20 -6.14 -3.50
N ALA A 53 -1.77 -5.88 -2.32
CA ALA A 53 -2.19 -4.53 -1.95
C ALA A 53 -0.99 -3.58 -1.74
N ILE A 54 0.13 -4.09 -1.19
CA ILE A 54 1.38 -3.33 -1.03
C ILE A 54 2.01 -3.04 -2.40
N ASP A 55 2.14 -4.05 -3.26
CA ASP A 55 2.73 -3.91 -4.60
C ASP A 55 1.98 -2.85 -5.41
N LYS A 56 0.64 -2.89 -5.37
CA LYS A 56 -0.17 -1.87 -6.04
C LYS A 56 0.10 -0.46 -5.51
N LYS A 57 0.37 -0.32 -4.21
CA LYS A 57 0.68 0.99 -3.61
C LYS A 57 2.07 1.46 -4.03
N ILE A 58 3.04 0.55 -4.11
CA ILE A 58 4.39 0.83 -4.65
C ILE A 58 4.28 1.34 -6.10
N ASP A 59 3.51 0.66 -6.95
CA ASP A 59 3.33 1.05 -8.35
C ASP A 59 2.68 2.43 -8.49
N GLU A 60 1.64 2.70 -7.69
CA GLU A 60 0.95 3.99 -7.69
C GLU A 60 1.87 5.14 -7.28
N GLU A 61 2.59 5.00 -6.16
CA GLU A 61 3.53 6.01 -5.69
C GLU A 61 4.66 6.20 -6.72
N THR A 62 5.23 5.11 -7.24
CA THR A 62 6.29 5.16 -8.25
C THR A 62 5.85 5.98 -9.45
N ARG A 63 4.66 5.72 -10.00
CA ARG A 63 4.12 6.48 -11.13
C ARG A 63 3.96 7.97 -10.82
N ILE A 64 3.43 8.31 -9.64
CA ILE A 64 3.27 9.72 -9.21
C ILE A 64 4.63 10.43 -9.15
N TYR A 65 5.64 9.78 -8.58
CA TYR A 65 6.98 10.35 -8.49
C TYR A 65 7.68 10.44 -9.84
N GLU A 66 7.51 9.45 -10.72
CA GLU A 66 8.02 9.48 -12.09
C GLU A 66 7.41 10.64 -12.89
N GLU A 67 6.09 10.84 -12.82
CA GLU A 67 5.42 11.98 -13.45
C GLU A 67 5.96 13.32 -12.92
N LYS A 68 6.18 13.42 -11.61
CA LYS A 68 6.74 14.62 -10.99
C LYS A 68 8.18 14.89 -11.47
N ILE A 69 9.00 13.85 -11.57
CA ILE A 69 10.37 13.95 -12.07
C ILE A 69 10.39 14.40 -13.53
N ASN A 70 9.51 13.84 -14.37
CA ASN A 70 9.42 14.22 -15.78
C ASN A 70 9.03 15.69 -15.95
N LYS A 71 8.04 16.18 -15.19
CA LYS A 71 7.68 17.61 -15.18
C LYS A 71 8.85 18.52 -14.79
N LEU A 72 9.64 18.12 -13.78
CA LEU A 72 10.83 18.87 -13.37
C LEU A 72 11.93 18.86 -14.43
N ARG A 73 12.10 17.76 -15.18
CA ARG A 73 13.03 17.68 -16.31
C ARG A 73 12.61 18.61 -17.44
N GLU A 74 11.34 18.57 -17.84
CA GLU A 74 10.79 19.47 -18.88
C GLU A 74 10.99 20.95 -18.50
N LEU A 75 10.72 21.31 -17.24
CA LEU A 75 10.96 22.68 -16.75
C LEU A 75 12.44 23.06 -16.84
N LYS A 76 13.34 22.17 -16.41
CA LYS A 76 14.79 22.42 -16.48
C LYS A 76 15.30 22.59 -17.92
N GLU A 77 14.73 21.87 -18.87
CA GLU A 77 15.07 22.01 -20.29
C GLU A 77 14.60 23.35 -20.85
N ARG A 78 13.38 23.80 -20.52
CA ARG A 78 12.87 25.11 -20.97
C ARG A 78 13.75 26.28 -20.51
N PHE A 79 14.22 26.26 -19.27
CA PHE A 79 15.10 27.32 -18.73
C PHE A 79 16.59 27.16 -19.09
N LYS A 80 16.97 26.19 -19.93
CA LYS A 80 18.33 26.08 -20.48
C LYS A 80 18.49 26.77 -21.84
N GLU A 81 17.38 27.05 -22.52
CA GLU A 81 17.35 27.66 -23.85
C GLU A 81 17.13 29.19 -23.80
N GLU A 82 16.98 29.77 -22.60
CA GLU A 82 17.07 31.21 -22.30
C GLU A 82 18.44 31.58 -21.72
#